data_AF-A0A1H0S028-F1
#
_entry.id   AF-A0A1H0S028-F1
#
_cell.length_a   1.000
_cell.length_b   1.000
_cell.length_c   1.000
_cell.angle_alpha   90.00
_cell.angle_beta   90.00
_cell.angle_gamma   90.00
#
_symmetry.space_group_name_H-M   'P 1'
#
loop_
_entity.id
_entity.type
_entity.pdbx_description
1 polymer ?
#
loop_
_entity_poly.entity_id
_entity_poly.type
_entity_poly.pdbx_seq_one_letter_code
_entity_poly.pdbx_strand_id
1 'polypeptide(L)'
;MAEQQYADALRAGGRFAVESGRERPACAGGRTTARRWARSLWCAGLCCAAACAAASVEPYRMLTEQEAADARTVVQHLRLSPDAASMKAAEQLRRQGERQMQRQNWPAAFKLFGKSMVRYPAPEALAGYADAEIRMLAQMHARQPRADAAVRADVRHAVRFYESSLAADSVLGSLPHDERARIERNAGCLRAFIRTGDRSAPCEPLQWYASGR
;
A
#
# COMPACT_ATOMS: atom_id res chain seq x y z
N MET A 1 18.28 -8.13 22.12
CA MET A 1 17.22 -9.13 22.41
C MET A 1 15.82 -8.72 21.92
N ALA A 2 15.65 -7.62 21.16
CA ALA A 2 14.34 -7.18 20.66
C ALA A 2 14.01 -7.65 19.23
N GLU A 3 15.00 -8.13 18.46
CA GLU A 3 14.78 -8.59 17.07
C GLU A 3 14.19 -10.00 16.97
N GLN A 4 14.38 -10.86 17.98
CA GLN A 4 13.88 -12.24 17.96
C GLN A 4 12.37 -12.35 18.20
N GLN A 5 11.77 -11.38 18.92
CA GLN A 5 10.32 -11.41 19.18
C GLN A 5 9.47 -11.03 17.96
N TYR A 6 10.05 -10.39 16.94
CA TYR A 6 9.35 -10.04 15.70
C TYR A 6 9.31 -11.19 14.69
N ALA A 7 10.31 -12.09 14.73
CA ALA A 7 10.42 -13.23 13.82
C ALA A 7 9.45 -14.38 14.17
N ASP A 8 9.15 -14.57 15.46
CA ASP A 8 8.32 -15.70 15.91
C ASP A 8 6.81 -15.46 15.74
N ALA A 9 6.36 -14.21 15.64
CA ALA A 9 4.97 -13.88 15.33
C ALA A 9 4.57 -14.21 13.86
N LEU A 10 5.56 -14.38 12.97
CA LEU A 10 5.31 -14.71 11.55
C LEU A 10 5.27 -16.22 11.26
N ARG A 11 5.67 -17.08 12.20
CA ARG A 11 5.66 -18.55 12.02
C ARG A 11 4.36 -19.26 12.44
N ALA A 12 3.44 -18.58 13.12
CA ALA A 12 2.22 -19.18 13.67
C ALA A 12 1.04 -19.24 12.68
N GLY A 13 1.23 -18.89 11.41
CA GLY A 13 0.20 -18.93 10.37
C GLY A 13 0.15 -20.24 9.59
N GLY A 14 -0.45 -21.27 10.21
CA GLY A 14 -1.25 -22.32 9.57
C GLY A 14 -0.73 -22.98 8.29
N ARG A 15 -0.22 -24.21 8.44
CA ARG A 15 -0.15 -25.21 7.37
C ARG A 15 -1.57 -25.59 6.94
N PHE A 16 -1.92 -25.36 5.67
CA PHE A 16 -3.02 -26.09 5.03
C PHE A 16 -2.42 -27.19 4.17
N ALA A 17 -2.64 -28.43 4.60
CA ALA A 17 -2.45 -29.62 3.79
C ALA A 17 -3.49 -29.60 2.66
N VAL A 18 -3.02 -29.65 1.42
CA VAL A 18 -3.86 -29.92 0.26
C VAL A 18 -4.09 -31.42 0.22
N GLU A 19 -5.30 -31.82 0.57
CA GLU A 19 -5.76 -33.20 0.48
C GLU A 19 -6.05 -33.54 -1.00
N SER A 20 -5.47 -34.63 -1.47
CA SER A 20 -5.70 -35.17 -2.80
C SER A 20 -6.87 -36.15 -2.78
N GLY A 21 -7.77 -36.05 -3.75
CA GLY A 21 -8.40 -37.24 -4.34
C GLY A 21 -9.91 -37.20 -4.51
N ARG A 22 -10.30 -37.61 -5.74
CA ARG A 22 -11.61 -38.14 -6.16
C ARG A 22 -12.77 -37.12 -6.14
N GLU A 23 -13.67 -37.07 -7.13
CA GLU A 23 -14.20 -38.14 -7.96
C GLU A 23 -14.86 -37.54 -9.22
N ARG A 24 -14.79 -38.29 -10.33
CA ARG A 24 -15.52 -38.02 -11.57
C ARG A 24 -17.02 -38.31 -11.36
N PRO A 25 -17.93 -37.65 -12.11
CA PRO A 25 -19.10 -38.33 -12.64
C PRO A 25 -18.87 -38.52 -14.15
N ALA A 26 -18.60 -39.74 -14.61
CA ALA A 26 -19.60 -40.76 -14.94
C ALA A 26 -20.53 -40.29 -16.07
N CYS A 27 -20.12 -40.64 -17.29
CA CYS A 27 -21.01 -40.74 -18.45
C CYS A 27 -22.09 -41.77 -18.14
N ALA A 28 -23.35 -41.34 -18.05
CA ALA A 28 -24.50 -42.24 -18.04
C ALA A 28 -25.19 -42.15 -19.40
N GLY A 29 -25.00 -43.20 -20.20
CA GLY A 29 -25.82 -43.46 -21.38
C GLY A 29 -27.20 -43.98 -20.96
N GLY A 30 -28.24 -43.38 -21.55
CA GLY A 30 -29.60 -43.92 -21.54
C GLY A 30 -30.14 -43.84 -22.97
N ARG A 31 -30.29 -45.02 -23.60
CA ARG A 31 -30.98 -45.20 -24.89
C ARG A 31 -32.47 -45.39 -24.63
N THR A 32 -33.33 -44.68 -25.36
CA THR A 32 -34.41 -45.27 -26.20
C THR A 32 -35.16 -44.22 -27.05
N THR A 33 -34.90 -44.30 -28.36
CA THR A 33 -35.85 -44.26 -29.49
C THR A 33 -37.03 -43.27 -29.50
N ALA A 34 -36.99 -42.31 -30.44
CA ALA A 34 -38.07 -42.10 -31.42
C ALA A 34 -37.65 -41.15 -32.58
N ARG A 35 -37.73 -41.69 -33.81
CA ARG A 35 -37.99 -41.02 -35.12
C ARG A 35 -36.98 -39.95 -35.60
N ARG A 36 -36.13 -40.25 -36.59
CA ARG A 36 -36.24 -39.86 -38.03
C ARG A 36 -36.80 -38.43 -38.18
N TRP A 37 -36.08 -37.44 -38.73
CA TRP A 37 -35.81 -37.25 -40.17
C TRP A 37 -34.71 -36.18 -40.43
N ALA A 38 -34.05 -36.28 -41.60
CA ALA A 38 -33.30 -35.27 -42.38
C ALA A 38 -31.97 -34.69 -41.80
N ARG A 39 -30.77 -35.02 -42.31
CA ARG A 39 -30.10 -34.66 -43.58
C ARG A 39 -29.90 -33.14 -43.82
N SER A 40 -28.67 -32.66 -43.55
CA SER A 40 -27.77 -31.89 -44.43
C SER A 40 -26.87 -31.00 -43.55
N LEU A 41 -25.57 -31.30 -43.37
CA LEU A 41 -24.46 -30.90 -44.24
C LEU A 41 -24.54 -29.45 -44.69
N TRP A 42 -24.10 -28.54 -43.82
CA TRP A 42 -23.61 -27.22 -44.20
C TRP A 42 -22.20 -27.03 -43.65
N CYS A 43 -21.26 -27.24 -44.58
CA CYS A 43 -20.05 -26.49 -44.84
C CYS A 43 -19.28 -25.84 -43.68
N ALA A 44 -18.03 -26.29 -43.58
CA ALA A 44 -16.87 -25.57 -43.10
C ALA A 44 -16.96 -24.05 -43.32
N GLY A 45 -16.92 -23.31 -42.22
CA GLY A 45 -16.88 -21.85 -42.18
C GLY A 45 -15.91 -21.41 -41.09
N LEU A 46 -14.66 -21.20 -41.50
CA LEU A 46 -13.63 -20.38 -40.87
C LEU A 46 -13.34 -20.60 -39.37
N CYS A 47 -12.23 -21.31 -39.15
CA CYS A 47 -11.36 -21.15 -37.99
C CYS A 47 -10.90 -19.68 -37.84
N CYS A 48 -11.69 -18.85 -37.16
CA CYS A 48 -11.27 -17.53 -36.67
C CYS A 48 -11.93 -17.25 -35.31
N ALA A 49 -11.78 -18.18 -34.37
CA ALA A 49 -11.94 -17.82 -32.96
C ALA A 49 -10.54 -17.47 -32.46
N ALA A 50 -10.31 -16.17 -32.42
CA ALA A 50 -9.11 -15.49 -31.98
C ALA A 50 -8.38 -16.26 -30.87
N ALA A 51 -7.08 -16.47 -31.07
CA ALA A 51 -6.17 -16.57 -29.96
C ALA A 51 -6.27 -15.26 -29.18
N CYS A 52 -7.22 -15.20 -28.24
CA CYS A 52 -7.08 -14.33 -27.08
C CYS A 52 -5.81 -14.81 -26.40
N ALA A 53 -4.68 -14.24 -26.80
CA ALA A 53 -3.55 -14.14 -25.91
C ALA A 53 -4.11 -13.40 -24.70
N ALA A 54 -4.58 -14.16 -23.71
CA ALA A 54 -4.79 -13.65 -22.39
C ALA A 54 -3.40 -13.13 -22.00
N ALA A 55 -3.18 -11.83 -22.21
CA ALA A 55 -2.09 -11.13 -21.59
C ALA A 55 -2.26 -11.50 -20.12
N SER A 56 -1.39 -12.36 -19.62
CA SER A 56 -1.36 -12.74 -18.24
C SER A 56 -1.13 -11.44 -17.51
N VAL A 57 -2.22 -10.84 -17.01
CA VAL A 57 -2.14 -9.70 -16.12
C VAL A 57 -1.41 -10.27 -14.91
N GLU A 58 -0.11 -9.97 -14.83
CA GLU A 58 0.71 -10.26 -13.66
C GLU A 58 -0.10 -9.79 -12.44
N PRO A 59 -0.38 -10.69 -11.48
CA PRO A 59 -1.21 -10.35 -10.34
C PRO A 59 -0.57 -9.15 -9.64
N TYR A 60 -1.36 -8.09 -9.48
CA TYR A 60 -0.90 -6.84 -8.88
C TYR A 60 -0.28 -7.14 -7.51
N ARG A 61 1.03 -6.91 -7.40
CA ARG A 61 1.82 -7.22 -6.21
C ARG A 61 1.71 -6.08 -5.21
N MET A 62 1.53 -6.39 -3.94
CA MET A 62 1.69 -5.39 -2.88
C MET A 62 3.17 -4.98 -2.78
N LEU A 63 3.40 -3.71 -2.49
CA LEU A 63 4.72 -3.20 -2.12
C LEU A 63 5.08 -3.66 -0.70
N THR A 64 6.37 -3.70 -0.41
CA THR A 64 6.85 -3.66 0.97
C THR A 64 6.88 -2.22 1.47
N GLU A 65 7.01 -2.02 2.78
CA GLU A 65 7.19 -0.68 3.34
C GLU A 65 8.44 0.01 2.77
N GLN A 66 9.55 -0.72 2.63
CA GLN A 66 10.80 -0.20 2.10
C GLN A 66 10.66 0.27 0.64
N GLU A 67 9.88 -0.44 -0.16
CA GLU A 67 9.55 -0.08 -1.54
C GLU A 67 8.58 1.11 -1.61
N ALA A 68 7.59 1.19 -0.70
CA ALA A 68 6.72 2.35 -0.59
C ALA A 68 7.48 3.62 -0.17
N ALA A 69 8.59 3.46 0.56
CA ALA A 69 9.51 4.53 0.92
C ALA A 69 10.55 4.84 -0.18
N ASP A 70 10.51 4.17 -1.34
CA ASP A 70 11.38 4.46 -2.48
C ASP A 70 10.57 5.13 -3.60
N ALA A 71 10.78 6.44 -3.78
CA ALA A 71 10.02 7.26 -4.72
C ALA A 71 10.06 6.73 -6.16
N ARG A 72 11.21 6.16 -6.58
CA ARG A 72 11.38 5.61 -7.94
C ARG A 72 10.54 4.34 -8.11
N THR A 73 10.57 3.46 -7.12
CA THR A 73 9.77 2.23 -7.08
C THR A 73 8.28 2.56 -7.07
N VAL A 74 7.85 3.53 -6.28
CA VAL A 74 6.45 3.99 -6.27
C VAL A 74 6.00 4.48 -7.64
N VAL A 75 6.80 5.32 -8.32
CA VAL A 75 6.47 5.81 -9.67
C VAL A 75 6.40 4.67 -10.68
N GLN A 76 7.34 3.73 -10.63
CA GLN A 76 7.32 2.55 -11.51
C GLN A 76 6.09 1.69 -11.27
N HIS A 77 5.76 1.46 -10.00
CA HIS A 77 4.62 0.66 -9.57
C HIS A 77 3.29 1.26 -10.03
N LEU A 78 3.09 2.57 -9.87
CA LEU A 78 1.87 3.27 -10.28
C LEU A 78 1.68 3.36 -11.79
N ARG A 79 2.74 3.17 -12.58
CA ARG A 79 2.66 3.09 -14.04
C ARG A 79 2.18 1.72 -14.52
N LEU A 80 2.27 0.69 -13.68
CA LEU A 80 1.60 -0.58 -13.93
C LEU A 80 0.11 -0.38 -13.70
N SER A 81 -0.75 -0.93 -14.56
CA SER A 81 -2.20 -0.80 -14.40
C SER A 81 -2.63 -1.38 -13.04
N PRO A 82 -3.10 -0.55 -12.09
CA PRO A 82 -3.44 -1.03 -10.76
C PRO A 82 -4.71 -1.87 -10.79
N ASP A 83 -4.79 -2.89 -9.94
CA ASP A 83 -6.03 -3.66 -9.82
C ASP A 83 -7.07 -2.86 -9.01
N ALA A 84 -8.30 -2.81 -9.55
CA ALA A 84 -9.38 -2.01 -8.97
C ALA A 84 -9.77 -2.46 -7.54
N ALA A 85 -9.58 -3.74 -7.21
CA ALA A 85 -9.89 -4.25 -5.88
C ALA A 85 -8.88 -3.78 -4.84
N SER A 86 -7.57 -3.79 -5.16
CA SER A 86 -6.52 -3.23 -4.29
C SER A 86 -6.67 -1.74 -4.11
N MET A 87 -6.98 -0.99 -5.17
CA MET A 87 -7.27 0.45 -5.05
C MET A 87 -8.43 0.71 -4.09
N LYS A 88 -9.55 0.00 -4.24
CA LYS A 88 -10.72 0.15 -3.37
C LYS A 88 -10.40 -0.21 -1.92
N ALA A 89 -9.65 -1.30 -1.72
CA ALA A 89 -9.27 -1.76 -0.38
C ALA A 89 -8.28 -0.80 0.29
N ALA A 90 -7.32 -0.24 -0.45
CA ALA A 90 -6.41 0.78 0.03
C ALA A 90 -7.17 2.05 0.41
N GLU A 91 -8.08 2.52 -0.43
CA GLU A 91 -8.92 3.70 -0.15
C GLU A 91 -9.74 3.55 1.14
N GLN A 92 -10.32 2.37 1.38
CA GLN A 92 -11.03 2.09 2.64
C GLN A 92 -10.11 2.16 3.86
N LEU A 93 -8.89 1.63 3.76
CA LEU A 93 -7.89 1.68 4.83
C LEU A 93 -7.41 3.12 5.08
N ARG A 94 -7.16 3.89 4.01
CA ARG A 94 -6.79 5.31 4.06
C ARG A 94 -7.83 6.11 4.82
N ARG A 95 -9.12 6.00 4.45
CA ARG A 95 -10.23 6.67 5.15
C ARG A 95 -10.36 6.27 6.61
N GLN A 96 -10.06 5.00 6.95
CA GLN A 96 -10.01 4.57 8.34
C GLN A 96 -8.84 5.24 9.07
N GLY A 97 -7.66 5.35 8.43
CA GLY A 97 -6.49 6.04 8.95
C GLY A 97 -6.78 7.51 9.25
N GLU A 98 -7.42 8.22 8.31
CA GLU A 98 -7.85 9.62 8.51
C GLU A 98 -8.77 9.78 9.73
N ARG A 99 -9.73 8.86 9.92
CA ARG A 99 -10.59 8.87 11.11
C ARG A 99 -9.79 8.66 12.40
N GLN A 100 -8.72 7.86 12.38
CA GLN A 100 -7.84 7.71 13.54
C GLN A 100 -6.97 8.95 13.77
N MET A 101 -6.52 9.63 12.71
CA MET A 101 -5.84 10.93 12.80
C MET A 101 -6.74 11.97 13.48
N GLN A 102 -8.00 12.08 13.08
CA GLN A 102 -8.98 12.98 13.69
C GLN A 102 -9.19 12.70 15.19
N ARG A 103 -9.06 11.43 15.58
CA ARG A 103 -9.15 10.97 16.98
C ARG A 103 -7.84 11.06 17.75
N GLN A 104 -6.78 11.60 17.13
CA GLN A 104 -5.42 11.65 17.68
C GLN A 104 -4.86 10.28 18.07
N ASN A 105 -5.33 9.21 17.43
CA ASN A 105 -4.83 7.85 17.61
C ASN A 105 -3.76 7.53 16.58
N TRP A 106 -2.58 8.15 16.78
CA TRP A 106 -1.45 8.09 15.85
C TRP A 106 -0.98 6.65 15.55
N PRO A 107 -0.84 5.73 16.53
CA PRO A 107 -0.43 4.36 16.25
C PRO A 107 -1.42 3.59 15.36
N ALA A 108 -2.73 3.79 15.58
CA ALA A 108 -3.74 3.16 14.75
C ALA A 108 -3.78 3.76 13.34
N ALA A 109 -3.65 5.08 13.23
CA ALA A 109 -3.55 5.77 11.95
C ALA A 109 -2.34 5.27 11.14
N PHE A 110 -1.16 5.25 11.77
CA PHE A 110 0.09 4.74 11.19
C PHE A 110 -0.08 3.33 10.61
N LYS A 111 -0.65 2.41 11.38
CA LYS A 111 -0.91 1.03 10.92
C LYS A 111 -1.87 0.97 9.73
N LEU A 112 -2.90 1.81 9.71
CA LEU A 112 -3.90 1.81 8.63
C LEU A 112 -3.35 2.43 7.35
N PHE A 113 -2.62 3.55 7.44
CA PHE A 113 -1.92 4.13 6.31
C PHE A 113 -0.83 3.19 5.78
N GLY A 114 -0.11 2.50 6.66
CA GLY A 114 0.90 1.52 6.26
C GLY A 114 0.30 0.39 5.43
N LYS A 115 -0.85 -0.14 5.86
CA LYS A 115 -1.61 -1.14 5.06
C LYS A 115 -2.18 -0.58 3.76
N SER A 116 -2.54 0.70 3.75
CA SER A 116 -3.06 1.37 2.55
C SER A 116 -1.96 1.53 1.50
N MET A 117 -0.83 2.14 1.87
CA MET A 117 0.22 2.51 0.92
C MET A 117 0.90 1.29 0.27
N VAL A 118 1.04 0.18 1.01
CA VAL A 118 1.61 -1.06 0.46
C VAL A 118 0.66 -1.74 -0.53
N ARG A 119 -0.65 -1.50 -0.41
CA ARG A 119 -1.64 -1.99 -1.37
C ARG A 119 -1.74 -1.06 -2.56
N TYR A 120 -1.86 0.23 -2.35
CA TYR A 120 -1.87 1.21 -3.42
C TYR A 120 -1.21 2.49 -2.88
N PRO A 121 -0.05 2.89 -3.42
CA PRO A 121 0.75 3.99 -2.89
C PRO A 121 0.15 5.34 -3.32
N ALA A 122 -1.09 5.60 -2.91
CA ALA A 122 -1.74 6.89 -3.10
C ALA A 122 -0.97 8.00 -2.36
N PRO A 123 -0.85 9.21 -2.93
CA PRO A 123 -0.08 10.30 -2.33
C PRO A 123 -0.52 10.61 -0.89
N GLU A 124 -1.83 10.64 -0.64
CA GLU A 124 -2.41 10.95 0.67
C GLU A 124 -2.15 9.84 1.68
N ALA A 125 -2.07 8.58 1.24
CA ALA A 125 -1.75 7.46 2.14
C ALA A 125 -0.28 7.49 2.58
N LEU A 126 0.63 7.82 1.67
CA LEU A 126 2.06 7.97 1.96
C LEU A 126 2.33 9.18 2.88
N ALA A 127 1.72 10.33 2.59
CA ALA A 127 1.84 11.51 3.45
C ALA A 127 1.19 11.27 4.83
N GLY A 128 0.01 10.65 4.86
CA GLY A 128 -0.68 10.30 6.10
C GLY A 128 0.11 9.30 6.96
N TYR A 129 0.83 8.37 6.34
CA TYR A 129 1.75 7.47 7.04
C TYR A 129 2.87 8.27 7.72
N ALA A 130 3.54 9.16 6.99
CA ALA A 130 4.61 10.01 7.52
C ALA A 130 4.12 10.91 8.67
N ASP A 131 2.97 11.57 8.48
CA ASP A 131 2.35 12.43 9.50
C ASP A 131 2.04 11.62 10.77
N ALA A 132 1.42 10.45 10.63
CA ALA A 132 1.08 9.59 11.76
C ALA A 132 2.32 9.03 12.48
N GLU A 133 3.37 8.67 11.73
CA GLU A 133 4.64 8.20 12.26
C GLU A 133 5.30 9.26 13.14
N ILE A 134 5.49 10.48 12.61
CA ILE A 134 6.14 11.56 13.34
C ILE A 134 5.34 11.91 14.61
N ARG A 135 4.00 11.99 14.53
CA ARG A 135 3.15 12.27 15.70
C ARG A 135 3.22 11.17 16.76
N MET A 136 3.20 9.90 16.33
CA MET A 136 3.39 8.77 17.23
C MET A 136 4.75 8.85 17.94
N LEU A 137 5.83 9.09 17.20
CA LEU A 137 7.18 9.16 17.73
C LEU A 137 7.40 10.39 18.63
N ALA A 138 6.79 11.52 18.30
CA ALA A 138 6.75 12.71 19.15
C ALA A 138 6.04 12.43 20.47
N GLN A 139 4.90 11.73 20.45
CA GLN A 139 4.18 11.34 21.67
C GLN A 139 5.02 10.38 22.53
N MET A 140 5.74 9.44 21.90
CA MET A 140 6.68 8.56 22.61
C MET A 140 7.84 9.36 23.22
N HIS A 141 8.43 10.28 22.46
CA HIS A 141 9.52 11.13 22.91
C HIS A 141 9.12 12.03 24.09
N ALA A 142 7.89 12.56 24.10
CA ALA A 142 7.37 13.37 25.20
C ALA A 142 7.26 12.58 26.52
N ARG A 143 7.00 11.26 26.44
CA ARG A 143 6.97 10.37 27.61
C ARG A 143 8.35 9.93 28.05
N GLN A 144 9.23 9.68 27.08
CA GLN A 144 10.60 9.24 27.31
C GLN A 144 11.52 9.90 26.28
N PRO A 145 12.20 11.01 26.65
CA PRO A 145 13.07 11.73 25.75
C PRO A 145 14.15 10.82 25.16
N ARG A 146 14.23 10.80 23.84
CA ARG A 146 15.23 10.04 23.07
C ARG A 146 16.35 10.98 22.64
N ALA A 147 17.56 10.44 22.51
CA ALA A 147 18.69 11.22 22.01
C ALA A 147 18.43 11.77 20.59
N ASP A 148 19.00 12.94 20.30
CA ASP A 148 18.83 13.64 19.01
C ASP A 148 19.23 12.82 17.79
N ALA A 149 20.19 11.90 17.94
CA ALA A 149 20.55 10.96 16.88
C ALA A 149 19.38 10.03 16.51
N ALA A 150 18.62 9.56 17.49
CA ALA A 150 17.43 8.73 17.26
C ALA A 150 16.31 9.53 16.61
N VAL A 151 16.05 10.76 17.09
CA VAL A 151 15.05 11.67 16.49
C VAL A 151 15.39 11.97 15.02
N ARG A 152 16.67 12.19 14.69
CA ARG A 152 17.10 12.39 13.30
C ARG A 152 16.92 11.15 12.43
N ALA A 153 17.10 9.95 12.98
CA ALA A 153 16.85 8.70 12.26
C ALA A 153 15.35 8.51 11.98
N ASP A 154 14.52 8.72 13.00
CA ASP A 154 13.06 8.70 12.92
C ASP A 154 12.56 9.67 11.82
N VAL A 155 13.02 10.93 11.84
CA VAL A 155 12.65 11.96 10.86
C VAL A 155 13.14 11.62 9.44
N ARG A 156 14.32 11.02 9.30
CA ARG A 156 14.84 10.58 7.99
C ARG A 156 13.94 9.51 7.37
N HIS A 157 13.36 8.64 8.19
CA HIS A 157 12.41 7.63 7.71
C HIS A 157 11.15 8.30 7.14
N ALA A 158 10.51 9.19 7.90
CA ALA A 158 9.31 9.89 7.47
C ALA A 158 9.51 10.75 6.20
N VAL A 159 10.67 11.41 6.05
CA VAL A 159 11.00 12.20 4.84
C VAL A 159 10.89 11.37 3.57
N ARG A 160 11.32 10.11 3.59
CA ARG A 160 11.22 9.22 2.42
C ARG A 160 9.78 9.05 1.95
N PHE A 161 8.82 8.98 2.87
CA PHE A 161 7.41 8.83 2.54
C PHE A 161 6.77 10.12 2.02
N TYR A 162 7.18 11.29 2.52
CA TYR A 162 6.78 12.55 1.87
C TYR A 162 7.33 12.67 0.45
N GLU A 163 8.58 12.27 0.22
CA GLU A 163 9.17 12.26 -1.12
C GLU A 163 8.46 11.26 -2.05
N SER A 164 8.16 10.05 -1.56
CA SER A 164 7.32 9.09 -2.28
C SER A 164 5.92 9.62 -2.56
N SER A 165 5.31 10.38 -1.64
CA SER A 165 3.99 10.99 -1.82
C SER A 165 4.00 12.00 -2.98
N LEU A 166 4.98 12.90 -3.02
CA LEU A 166 5.15 13.86 -4.12
C LEU A 166 5.45 13.17 -5.45
N ALA A 167 6.20 12.07 -5.41
CA ALA A 167 6.48 11.26 -6.60
C ALA A 167 5.22 10.54 -7.11
N ALA A 168 4.42 9.96 -6.21
CA ALA A 168 3.12 9.39 -6.56
C ALA A 168 2.18 10.45 -7.17
N ASP A 169 2.16 11.65 -6.60
CA ASP A 169 1.35 12.77 -7.11
C ASP A 169 1.79 13.21 -8.51
N SER A 170 3.08 13.11 -8.84
CA SER A 170 3.54 13.38 -10.21
C SER A 170 2.98 12.41 -11.27
N VAL A 171 2.49 11.25 -10.85
CA VAL A 171 1.85 10.25 -11.72
C VAL A 171 0.33 10.37 -11.68
N LEU A 172 -0.24 10.52 -10.48
CA LEU A 172 -1.68 10.46 -10.26
C LEU A 172 -2.39 11.83 -10.29
N GLY A 173 -1.67 12.90 -9.97
CA GLY A 173 -2.20 14.27 -9.90
C GLY A 173 -3.39 14.41 -8.96
N SER A 174 -3.41 13.67 -7.85
CA SER A 174 -4.56 13.60 -6.95
C SER A 174 -4.51 14.59 -5.79
N LEU A 175 -3.32 15.12 -5.46
CA LEU A 175 -3.18 16.05 -4.34
C LEU A 175 -3.75 17.43 -4.70
N PRO A 176 -4.57 18.02 -3.80
CA PRO A 176 -4.84 19.44 -3.81
C PRO A 176 -3.55 20.27 -3.71
N HIS A 177 -3.55 21.48 -4.29
CA HIS A 177 -2.38 22.35 -4.34
C HIS A 177 -1.84 22.72 -2.95
N ASP A 178 -2.73 23.00 -2.00
CA ASP A 178 -2.39 23.32 -0.61
C ASP A 178 -1.78 22.12 0.12
N GLU A 179 -2.33 20.93 -0.09
CA GLU A 179 -1.83 19.66 0.46
C GLU A 179 -0.41 19.36 -0.06
N ARG A 180 -0.21 19.46 -1.38
CA ARG A 180 1.10 19.29 -2.01
C ARG A 180 2.11 20.27 -1.43
N ALA A 181 1.75 21.56 -1.35
CA ALA A 181 2.63 22.58 -0.79
C ALA A 181 2.96 22.33 0.69
N ARG A 182 2.03 21.77 1.49
CA ARG A 182 2.32 21.34 2.87
C ARG A 182 3.38 20.23 2.88
N ILE A 183 3.20 19.20 2.07
CA ILE A 183 4.13 18.06 2.00
C ILE A 183 5.52 18.53 1.56
N GLU A 184 5.62 19.40 0.56
CA GLU A 184 6.89 19.99 0.10
C GLU A 184 7.59 20.78 1.22
N ARG A 185 6.84 21.61 1.97
CA ARG A 185 7.39 22.34 3.13
C ARG A 185 7.86 21.39 4.23
N ASN A 186 7.07 20.37 4.58
CA ASN A 186 7.40 19.39 5.61
C ASN A 186 8.67 18.60 5.23
N ALA A 187 8.74 18.06 4.02
CA ALA A 187 9.93 17.37 3.53
C ALA A 187 11.15 18.31 3.47
N GLY A 188 10.97 19.55 3.02
CA GLY A 188 12.02 20.56 2.98
C GLY A 188 12.61 20.88 4.36
N CYS A 189 11.75 21.19 5.33
CA CYS A 189 12.18 21.57 6.68
C CYS A 189 12.82 20.40 7.44
N LEU A 190 12.27 19.18 7.30
CA LEU A 190 12.85 17.99 7.92
C LEU A 190 14.22 17.64 7.34
N ARG A 191 14.43 17.80 6.02
CA ARG A 191 15.77 17.64 5.41
C ARG A 191 16.76 18.67 5.94
N ALA A 192 16.32 19.92 6.12
CA ALA A 192 17.17 20.96 6.72
C ALA A 192 17.57 20.59 8.16
N PHE A 193 16.63 20.09 8.97
CA PHE A 193 16.91 19.62 10.32
C PHE A 193 17.86 18.41 10.35
N ILE A 194 17.67 17.42 9.47
CA ILE A 194 18.57 16.26 9.39
C ILE A 194 20.02 16.70 9.14
N ARG A 195 20.21 17.72 8.28
CA ARG A 195 21.53 18.24 7.90
C ARG A 195 22.17 19.11 8.98
N THR A 196 21.40 19.99 9.61
CA THR A 196 21.92 21.06 10.48
C THR A 196 21.76 20.76 11.97
N GLY A 197 20.80 19.92 12.34
CA GLY A 197 20.35 19.73 13.72
C GLY A 197 19.54 20.92 14.28
N ASP A 198 19.32 21.97 13.49
CA ASP A 198 18.65 23.18 13.95
C ASP A 198 17.13 22.99 14.08
N ARG A 199 16.62 23.20 15.29
CA ARG A 199 15.19 23.11 15.63
C ARG A 199 14.49 24.47 15.62
N SER A 200 15.22 25.56 15.43
CA SER A 200 14.68 26.92 15.47
C SER A 200 13.90 27.30 14.20
N ALA A 201 14.17 26.61 13.09
CA ALA A 201 13.45 26.82 11.84
C ALA A 201 11.95 26.43 11.98
N PRO A 202 11.02 27.19 11.38
CA PRO A 202 9.59 26.85 11.41
C PRO A 202 9.35 25.56 10.63
N CYS A 203 9.19 24.46 11.36
CA CYS A 203 8.96 23.13 10.81
C CYS A 203 7.84 22.47 11.60
N GLU A 204 6.64 22.45 11.04
CA GLU A 204 5.44 21.92 11.70
C GLU A 204 5.67 20.51 12.27
N PRO A 205 6.27 19.54 11.54
CA PRO A 205 6.47 18.20 12.10
C PRO A 205 7.44 18.17 13.30
N LEU A 206 8.41 19.10 13.37
CA LEU A 206 9.29 19.22 14.54
C LEU A 206 8.61 19.89 15.73
N GLN A 207 7.61 20.74 15.49
CA GLN A 207 6.79 21.31 16.57
C GLN A 207 5.95 20.25 17.29
N TRP A 208 5.62 19.13 16.63
CA TRP A 208 4.97 18.00 17.29
C TRP A 208 5.89 17.38 18.35
N TYR A 209 7.20 17.27 18.10
CA TYR A 209 8.17 16.83 19.13
C TYR A 209 8.28 17.80 20.30
N ALA A 210 8.14 19.11 20.06
CA ALA A 210 8.17 20.12 21.13
C ALA A 210 6.89 20.14 21.98
N SER A 211 5.74 19.82 21.38
CA SER A 211 4.44 19.89 22.05
C SER A 211 3.96 18.56 22.63
N GLY A 212 4.50 17.43 22.17
CA GLY A 212 4.07 16.08 22.57
C GLY A 212 2.62 15.74 22.20
N ARG A 213 1.99 16.52 21.31
CA ARG A 213 0.58 16.41 20.90
C ARG A 213 0.43 16.13 19.41
#